data_AF-A0A7C2PM62-F1
#
_entry.id   AF-A0A7C2PM62-F1
#
_cell.length_a   1.000
_cell.length_b   1.000
_cell.length_c   1.000
_cell.angle_alpha   90.00
_cell.angle_beta   90.00
_cell.angle_gamma   90.00
#
_symmetry.space_group_name_H-M   'P 1'
#
loop_
_entity.id
_entity.type
_entity.pdbx_description
1 polymer ?
#
loop_
_entity_poly.entity_id
_entity_poly.type
_entity_poly.pdbx_seq_one_letter_code
_entity_poly.pdbx_strand_id
1 'polypeptide(L)'
;MIRKVLKKTSSRSEKLDKFLDKYNLSREFFGVNRRSVTRGVWIGLFWGFIPMPMQMVAVVLSTFAFRFNVPIAIATVWLSNPITMPPMYYMEYLTGNFLLGQEGLDDIELTMQWFTEHFDQILLPLYVGTSFYSVIVSTLVYFLLNWLWIKSVHEEKRERKAKHQSKIKELLRRKTPQNNPLEEEHSGNQES
;
A
#
# COMPACT_ATOMS: atom_id res chain seq x y z
N MET A 1 -3.57 1.78 11.03
CA MET A 1 -3.36 0.30 10.95
C MET A 1 -2.14 -0.09 10.11
N ILE A 2 -2.00 0.43 8.88
CA ILE A 2 -0.91 0.11 7.93
C ILE A 2 0.49 0.30 8.52
N ARG A 3 0.76 1.44 9.19
CA ARG A 3 2.06 1.67 9.84
C ARG A 3 2.36 0.69 10.99
N LYS A 4 1.34 0.21 11.72
CA LYS A 4 1.53 -0.76 12.83
C LYS A 4 1.90 -2.15 12.31
N VAL A 5 1.28 -2.59 11.21
CA VAL A 5 1.64 -3.84 10.51
C VAL A 5 3.09 -3.77 10.04
N LEU A 6 3.47 -2.66 9.40
CA LEU A 6 4.83 -2.48 8.90
C LEU A 6 5.88 -2.32 10.01
N LYS A 7 5.52 -1.71 11.16
CA LYS A 7 6.44 -1.53 12.30
C LYS A 7 6.70 -2.84 13.07
N LYS A 8 5.79 -3.80 13.07
CA LYS A 8 5.97 -5.09 13.77
C LYS A 8 7.08 -5.96 13.15
N THR A 9 7.40 -5.75 11.87
CA THR A 9 8.53 -6.39 11.17
C THR A 9 9.90 -5.80 11.55
N SER A 10 9.94 -4.70 12.31
CA SER A 10 11.17 -3.95 12.63
C SER A 10 12.07 -4.58 13.70
N SER A 11 11.68 -5.64 14.42
CA SER A 11 12.64 -6.34 15.31
C SER A 11 13.66 -7.20 14.53
N ARG A 12 13.46 -7.34 13.20
CA ARG A 12 14.42 -7.90 12.23
C ARG A 12 15.26 -6.81 11.54
N SER A 13 15.38 -5.61 12.14
CA SER A 13 16.06 -4.45 11.54
C SER A 13 17.58 -4.52 11.68
N GLU A 14 18.13 -4.96 12.82
CA GLU A 14 19.59 -4.85 13.06
C GLU A 14 20.45 -5.62 12.05
N LYS A 15 20.01 -6.79 11.60
CA LYS A 15 20.73 -7.58 10.57
C LYS A 15 20.60 -6.96 9.18
N LEU A 16 19.45 -6.36 8.87
CA LEU A 16 19.22 -5.66 7.61
C LEU A 16 20.02 -4.35 7.57
N ASP A 17 20.06 -3.60 8.67
CA ASP A 17 20.82 -2.36 8.78
C ASP A 17 22.32 -2.61 8.54
N LYS A 18 22.89 -3.65 9.19
CA LYS A 18 24.29 -4.05 8.95
C LYS A 18 24.57 -4.52 7.52
N PHE A 19 23.59 -5.16 6.87
CA PHE A 19 23.72 -5.60 5.48
C PHE A 19 23.64 -4.42 4.50
N LEU A 20 22.71 -3.50 4.71
CA LEU A 20 22.54 -2.30 3.86
C LEU A 20 23.75 -1.39 3.92
N ASP A 21 24.32 -1.18 5.11
CA ASP A 21 25.54 -0.39 5.29
C ASP A 21 26.75 -1.06 4.63
N LYS A 22 26.83 -2.41 4.65
CA LYS A 22 27.91 -3.17 4.00
C LYS A 22 27.92 -3.01 2.47
N TYR A 23 26.75 -2.87 1.84
CA TYR A 23 26.61 -2.77 0.38
C TYR A 23 26.28 -1.35 -0.11
N ASN A 24 26.33 -0.34 0.77
CA ASN A 24 26.01 1.06 0.48
C ASN A 24 24.64 1.24 -0.21
N LEU A 25 23.67 0.38 0.14
CA LEU A 25 22.33 0.40 -0.44
C LEU A 25 21.49 1.44 0.30
N SER A 26 20.91 2.38 -0.45
CA SER A 26 20.09 3.43 0.17
C SER A 26 18.90 2.81 0.92
N ARG A 27 18.67 3.26 2.17
CA ARG A 27 17.52 2.86 2.99
C ARG A 27 16.18 3.11 2.30
N GLU A 28 16.11 3.89 1.22
CA GLU A 28 14.87 4.10 0.49
C GLU A 28 14.39 2.84 -0.25
N PHE A 29 15.29 1.93 -0.66
CA PHE A 29 14.91 0.69 -1.35
C PHE A 29 14.32 -0.37 -0.42
N PHE A 30 14.67 -0.34 0.87
CA PHE A 30 14.26 -1.35 1.87
C PHE A 30 13.48 -0.77 3.05
N GLY A 31 13.47 0.56 3.19
CA GLY A 31 12.86 1.28 4.29
C GLY A 31 11.36 1.46 4.10
N VAL A 32 10.65 1.44 5.23
CA VAL A 32 9.20 1.65 5.28
C VAL A 32 8.90 3.16 5.37
N ASN A 33 9.06 3.86 4.25
CA ASN A 33 8.59 5.23 4.09
C ASN A 33 7.33 5.26 3.23
N ARG A 34 6.34 6.10 3.56
CA ARG A 34 5.08 6.25 2.80
C ARG A 34 5.34 6.36 1.31
N ARG A 35 6.17 7.35 0.92
CA ARG A 35 6.45 7.63 -0.50
C ARG A 35 7.12 6.45 -1.19
N SER A 36 8.06 5.79 -0.52
CA SER A 36 8.80 4.65 -1.10
C SER A 36 7.91 3.42 -1.28
N VAL A 37 7.10 3.07 -0.27
CA VAL A 37 6.17 1.94 -0.32
C VAL A 37 5.06 2.17 -1.34
N THR A 38 4.41 3.35 -1.34
CA THR A 38 3.36 3.67 -2.31
C THR A 38 3.89 3.65 -3.75
N ARG A 39 5.09 4.20 -4.00
CA ARG A 39 5.74 4.10 -5.31
C ARG A 39 6.13 2.66 -5.67
N GLY A 40 6.56 1.86 -4.70
CA GLY A 40 6.91 0.46 -4.92
C GLY A 40 5.70 -0.35 -5.37
N VAL A 41 4.55 -0.19 -4.71
CA VAL A 41 3.29 -0.83 -5.13
C VAL A 41 2.86 -0.32 -6.51
N TRP A 42 2.98 0.98 -6.78
CA TRP A 42 2.63 1.56 -8.09
C TRP A 42 3.43 0.95 -9.24
N ILE A 43 4.76 0.93 -9.11
CA ILE A 43 5.67 0.36 -10.12
C ILE A 43 5.47 -1.16 -10.24
N GLY A 44 5.29 -1.85 -9.11
CA GLY A 44 5.04 -3.29 -9.10
C GLY A 44 3.72 -3.67 -9.77
N LEU A 45 2.64 -2.90 -9.55
CA LEU A 45 1.37 -3.11 -10.26
C LEU A 45 1.51 -2.80 -11.75
N PHE A 46 2.17 -1.69 -12.10
CA PHE A 46 2.38 -1.31 -13.49
C PHE A 46 3.03 -2.45 -14.29
N TRP A 47 4.15 -3.00 -13.80
CA TRP A 47 4.82 -4.12 -14.45
C TRP A 47 4.12 -5.47 -14.25
N GLY A 48 3.38 -5.64 -13.15
CA GLY A 48 2.63 -6.86 -12.87
C GLY A 48 1.48 -7.10 -13.85
N PHE A 49 0.84 -6.03 -14.34
CA PHE A 49 -0.21 -6.15 -15.36
C PHE A 49 0.31 -6.46 -16.76
N ILE A 50 1.59 -6.15 -17.07
CA ILE A 50 2.12 -6.32 -18.43
C ILE A 50 2.54 -7.78 -18.63
N PRO A 51 1.88 -8.57 -19.49
CA PRO A 51 2.23 -9.96 -19.74
C PRO A 51 3.58 -10.03 -20.46
N MET A 52 4.65 -10.30 -19.72
CA MET A 52 5.98 -10.44 -20.31
C MET A 52 6.83 -11.37 -19.46
N PRO A 53 7.80 -12.09 -20.05
CA PRO A 53 8.79 -12.79 -19.25
C PRO A 53 9.66 -11.77 -18.49
N MET A 54 10.22 -12.20 -17.35
CA MET A 54 11.21 -11.43 -16.60
C MET A 54 10.72 -10.04 -16.12
N GLN A 55 9.44 -9.85 -15.80
CA GLN A 55 8.87 -8.60 -15.24
C GLN A 55 9.68 -8.06 -14.05
N MET A 56 10.26 -8.95 -13.23
CA MET A 56 11.11 -8.56 -12.10
C MET A 56 12.35 -7.76 -12.53
N VAL A 57 12.93 -8.07 -13.70
CA VAL A 57 14.06 -7.31 -14.25
C VAL A 57 13.59 -5.90 -14.60
N ALA A 58 12.41 -5.74 -15.21
CA ALA A 58 11.84 -4.42 -15.51
C ALA A 58 11.59 -3.59 -14.24
N VAL A 59 11.14 -4.22 -13.15
CA VAL A 59 11.06 -3.56 -11.83
C VAL A 59 12.43 -3.11 -11.36
N VAL A 60 13.46 -3.96 -11.41
CA VAL A 60 14.81 -3.57 -10.99
C VAL A 60 15.36 -2.45 -11.87
N LEU A 61 15.17 -2.50 -13.19
CA LEU A 61 15.57 -1.43 -14.11
C LEU A 61 14.88 -0.10 -13.81
N SER A 62 13.63 -0.14 -13.32
CA SER A 62 12.91 1.07 -12.91
C SER A 62 13.61 1.83 -11.77
N THR A 63 14.54 1.20 -11.04
CA THR A 63 15.32 1.85 -9.97
C THR A 63 16.29 2.91 -10.49
N PHE A 64 16.68 2.85 -11.77
CA PHE A 64 17.49 3.88 -12.41
C PHE A 64 16.73 5.20 -12.56
N ALA A 65 15.42 5.15 -12.79
CA ALA A 65 14.58 6.33 -12.97
C ALA A 65 13.89 6.76 -11.66
N PHE A 66 13.53 5.81 -10.79
CA PHE A 66 12.69 6.06 -9.63
C PHE A 66 13.29 5.49 -8.34
N ARG A 67 13.18 6.24 -7.24
CA ARG A 67 13.44 5.70 -5.89
C ARG A 67 12.14 5.20 -5.24
N PHE A 68 12.09 3.90 -4.97
CA PHE A 68 10.94 3.17 -4.42
C PHE A 68 11.38 1.92 -3.67
N ASN A 69 10.45 1.26 -2.96
CA ASN A 69 10.75 0.06 -2.19
C ASN A 69 10.76 -1.17 -3.11
N VAL A 70 11.94 -1.65 -3.49
CA VAL A 70 12.12 -2.73 -4.47
C VAL A 70 11.50 -4.05 -4.00
N PRO A 71 11.73 -4.52 -2.75
CA PRO A 71 11.07 -5.73 -2.25
C PRO A 71 9.54 -5.66 -2.34
N ILE A 72 8.95 -4.52 -2.00
CA ILE A 72 7.49 -4.34 -2.12
C ILE A 72 7.06 -4.37 -3.58
N ALA A 73 7.80 -3.73 -4.49
CA ALA A 73 7.49 -3.76 -5.91
C ALA A 73 7.52 -5.18 -6.48
N ILE A 74 8.56 -5.96 -6.18
CA ILE A 74 8.68 -7.37 -6.59
C ILE A 74 7.55 -8.21 -5.98
N ALA A 75 7.24 -8.03 -4.69
CA ALA A 75 6.12 -8.72 -4.06
C ALA A 75 4.77 -8.36 -4.68
N THR A 76 4.64 -7.15 -5.22
CA THR A 76 3.42 -6.71 -5.91
C THR A 76 3.28 -7.35 -7.29
N VAL A 77 4.39 -7.55 -8.02
CA VAL A 77 4.37 -8.29 -9.30
C VAL A 77 3.85 -9.72 -9.13
N TRP A 78 4.10 -10.35 -7.98
CA TRP A 78 3.56 -11.67 -7.65
C TRP A 78 2.03 -11.73 -7.50
N LEU A 79 1.34 -10.58 -7.58
CA LEU A 79 -0.12 -10.56 -7.71
C LEU A 79 -0.57 -11.29 -8.97
N SER A 80 0.21 -11.24 -10.05
CA SER A 80 0.01 -11.91 -11.33
C SER A 80 0.59 -13.33 -11.28
N ASN A 81 0.05 -14.18 -10.42
CA ASN A 81 0.47 -15.57 -10.28
C ASN A 81 -0.30 -16.48 -11.26
N PRO A 82 0.11 -17.74 -11.47
CA PRO A 82 -0.54 -18.65 -12.43
C PRO A 82 -2.06 -18.84 -12.21
N ILE A 83 -2.56 -18.56 -11.01
CA ILE A 83 -3.99 -18.66 -10.70
C ILE A 83 -4.72 -17.37 -11.10
N THR A 84 -4.12 -16.20 -10.90
CA THR A 84 -4.74 -14.90 -11.21
C THR A 84 -4.50 -14.42 -12.64
N MET A 85 -3.45 -14.91 -13.31
CA MET A 85 -3.13 -14.51 -14.68
C MET A 85 -4.24 -14.84 -15.69
N PRO A 86 -4.83 -16.06 -15.75
CA PRO A 86 -5.87 -16.37 -16.73
C PRO A 86 -7.07 -15.40 -16.69
N PRO A 87 -7.72 -15.14 -15.53
CA PRO A 87 -8.83 -14.18 -15.50
C PRO A 87 -8.37 -12.74 -15.76
N MET A 88 -7.17 -12.36 -15.30
CA MET A 88 -6.61 -11.02 -15.53
C MET A 88 -6.41 -10.74 -17.03
N TYR A 89 -5.73 -11.65 -17.73
CA TYR A 89 -5.42 -11.51 -19.15
C TYR A 89 -6.68 -11.60 -20.02
N TYR A 90 -7.67 -12.40 -19.61
CA TYR A 90 -8.96 -12.42 -20.29
C TYR A 90 -9.69 -11.07 -20.17
N MET A 91 -9.73 -10.47 -18.97
CA MET A 91 -10.34 -9.14 -18.79
C MET A 91 -9.59 -8.06 -19.58
N GLU A 92 -8.27 -8.13 -19.63
CA GLU A 92 -7.45 -7.21 -20.42
C GLU A 92 -7.69 -7.38 -21.91
N TYR A 93 -7.76 -8.62 -22.41
CA TYR A 93 -8.09 -8.91 -23.79
C TYR A 93 -9.46 -8.35 -24.19
N LEU A 94 -10.51 -8.59 -23.37
CA LEU A 94 -11.84 -8.04 -23.61
C LEU A 94 -11.84 -6.51 -23.61
N THR A 95 -11.14 -5.90 -22.66
CA THR A 95 -11.01 -4.44 -22.59
C THR A 95 -10.25 -3.90 -23.80
N GLY A 96 -9.22 -4.59 -24.24
CA GLY A 96 -8.47 -4.27 -25.46
C GLY A 96 -9.34 -4.30 -26.71
N ASN A 97 -10.12 -5.35 -26.90
CA ASN A 97 -11.06 -5.47 -28.01
C ASN A 97 -12.08 -4.34 -27.98
N PHE A 98 -12.63 -4.05 -26.79
CA PHE A 98 -13.55 -2.93 -26.60
C PHE A 98 -12.90 -1.59 -26.97
N LEU A 99 -11.66 -1.33 -26.55
CA LEU A 99 -10.94 -0.10 -26.86
C LEU A 99 -10.56 0.01 -28.34
N LEU A 100 -10.30 -1.11 -29.00
CA LEU A 100 -9.98 -1.18 -30.43
C LEU A 100 -11.23 -1.23 -31.33
N GLY A 101 -12.42 -1.39 -30.75
CA GLY A 101 -13.66 -1.59 -31.51
C GLY A 101 -13.69 -2.91 -32.29
N GLN A 102 -13.01 -3.95 -31.79
CA GLN A 102 -12.95 -5.27 -32.40
C GLN A 102 -14.00 -6.18 -31.75
N GLU A 103 -14.68 -6.97 -32.58
CA GLU A 103 -15.44 -8.13 -32.12
C GLU A 103 -14.39 -9.20 -31.80
N GLY A 104 -14.24 -9.54 -30.51
CA GLY A 104 -13.21 -10.49 -30.07
C GLY A 104 -13.37 -11.86 -30.73
N LEU A 105 -12.42 -12.76 -30.48
CA LEU A 105 -12.49 -14.10 -31.05
C LEU A 105 -13.68 -14.89 -30.50
N ASP A 106 -14.54 -15.35 -31.41
CA ASP A 106 -15.54 -16.37 -31.13
C ASP A 106 -14.84 -17.75 -31.05
N ASP A 107 -15.32 -18.64 -30.18
CA ASP A 107 -14.83 -20.01 -30.01
C ASP A 107 -13.33 -20.14 -29.64
N ILE A 108 -12.98 -19.70 -28.42
CA ILE A 108 -11.62 -19.85 -27.87
C ILE A 108 -11.29 -21.34 -27.65
N GLU A 109 -10.37 -21.87 -28.46
CA GLU A 109 -9.79 -23.20 -28.25
C GLU A 109 -8.47 -23.14 -27.47
N LEU A 110 -8.35 -23.91 -26.39
CA LEU A 110 -7.12 -24.03 -25.61
C LEU A 110 -6.12 -25.00 -26.25
N THR A 111 -5.85 -24.82 -27.55
CA THR A 111 -4.84 -25.58 -28.30
C THR A 111 -3.69 -24.67 -28.71
N MET A 112 -2.47 -25.22 -28.75
CA MET A 112 -1.29 -24.45 -29.20
C MET A 112 -1.41 -24.02 -30.66
N GLN A 113 -2.09 -24.82 -31.47
CA GLN A 113 -2.32 -24.52 -32.88
C GLN A 113 -3.23 -23.29 -33.04
N TRP A 114 -4.39 -23.28 -32.40
CA TRP A 114 -5.31 -22.14 -32.41
C TRP A 114 -4.65 -20.86 -31.90
N PHE A 115 -3.87 -20.95 -30.81
CA PHE A 115 -3.17 -19.79 -30.25
C PHE A 115 -2.15 -19.19 -31.22
N THR A 116 -1.43 -20.05 -31.97
CA THR A 116 -0.43 -19.58 -32.94
C THR A 116 -1.10 -18.97 -34.17
N GLU A 117 -2.22 -19.52 -34.62
CA GLU A 117 -3.01 -18.99 -35.74
C GLU A 117 -3.62 -17.62 -35.43
N HIS A 118 -4.05 -17.38 -34.18
CA HIS A 118 -4.68 -16.14 -33.74
C HIS A 118 -3.74 -15.22 -32.95
N PHE A 119 -2.43 -15.49 -32.96
CA PHE A 119 -1.45 -14.84 -32.09
C PHE A 119 -1.51 -13.31 -32.15
N ASP A 120 -1.51 -12.74 -33.35
CA ASP A 120 -1.55 -11.28 -33.55
C ASP A 120 -2.88 -10.68 -33.09
N GLN A 121 -3.99 -11.41 -33.28
CA GLN A 121 -5.33 -11.00 -32.88
C GLN A 121 -5.55 -11.11 -31.36
N ILE A 122 -4.76 -11.91 -30.67
CA ILE A 122 -4.76 -12.01 -29.20
C ILE A 122 -3.84 -10.94 -28.60
N LEU A 123 -2.61 -10.85 -29.10
CA LEU A 123 -1.58 -9.99 -28.51
C LEU A 123 -1.94 -8.51 -28.58
N LEU A 124 -2.40 -8.01 -29.73
CA LEU A 124 -2.65 -6.58 -29.89
C LEU A 124 -3.73 -6.08 -28.91
N PRO A 125 -4.94 -6.68 -28.85
CA PRO A 125 -5.93 -6.30 -27.85
C PRO A 125 -5.44 -6.52 -26.42
N LEU A 126 -4.78 -7.65 -26.14
CA LEU A 126 -4.24 -7.91 -24.80
C LEU A 126 -3.29 -6.79 -24.35
N TYR A 127 -2.34 -6.39 -25.19
CA TYR A 127 -1.40 -5.32 -24.84
C TYR A 127 -2.06 -3.94 -24.76
N VAL A 128 -3.10 -3.67 -25.56
CA VAL A 128 -3.90 -2.45 -25.39
C VAL A 128 -4.62 -2.45 -24.04
N GLY A 129 -5.28 -3.55 -23.68
CA GLY A 129 -5.93 -3.70 -22.39
C GLY A 129 -4.96 -3.59 -21.21
N THR A 130 -3.83 -4.31 -21.25
CA THR A 130 -2.81 -4.23 -20.21
C THR A 130 -2.23 -2.82 -20.08
N SER A 131 -2.05 -2.09 -21.18
CA SER A 131 -1.63 -0.68 -21.13
C SER A 131 -2.64 0.20 -20.39
N PHE A 132 -3.93 -0.05 -20.60
CA PHE A 132 -5.01 0.64 -19.89
C PHE A 132 -4.99 0.30 -18.40
N TYR A 133 -4.99 -0.98 -18.02
CA TYR A 133 -4.99 -1.40 -16.61
C TYR A 133 -3.70 -0.99 -15.88
N SER A 134 -2.54 -1.18 -16.50
CA SER A 134 -1.24 -0.82 -15.94
C SER A 134 -1.16 0.68 -15.64
N VAL A 135 -1.71 1.55 -16.48
CA VAL A 135 -1.72 2.99 -16.22
C VAL A 135 -2.81 3.37 -15.22
N ILE A 136 -4.06 2.97 -15.47
CA ILE A 136 -5.21 3.43 -14.70
C ILE A 136 -5.25 2.82 -13.30
N VAL A 137 -5.22 1.48 -13.20
CA VAL A 137 -5.36 0.79 -11.90
C VAL A 137 -4.17 1.06 -11.00
N SER A 138 -2.95 1.02 -11.54
CA SER A 138 -1.77 1.36 -10.73
C SER A 138 -1.90 2.77 -10.15
N THR A 139 -2.27 3.75 -10.97
CA THR A 139 -2.37 5.16 -10.57
C THR A 139 -3.48 5.36 -9.53
N LEU A 140 -4.64 4.72 -9.70
CA LEU A 140 -5.71 4.72 -8.70
C LEU A 140 -5.25 4.12 -7.38
N VAL A 141 -4.55 2.99 -7.40
CA VAL A 141 -4.00 2.36 -6.19
C VAL A 141 -2.96 3.25 -5.52
N TYR A 142 -2.12 3.97 -6.27
CA TYR A 142 -1.18 4.95 -5.73
C TYR A 142 -1.90 6.03 -4.91
N PHE A 143 -2.95 6.63 -5.48
CA PHE A 143 -3.74 7.64 -4.78
C PHE A 143 -4.49 7.07 -3.58
N LEU A 144 -5.08 5.88 -3.71
CA LEU A 144 -5.77 5.18 -2.63
C LEU A 144 -4.84 4.91 -1.44
N LEU A 145 -3.65 4.38 -1.69
CA LEU A 145 -2.65 4.12 -0.66
C LEU A 145 -2.15 5.40 0.01
N ASN A 146 -1.94 6.46 -0.77
CA ASN A 146 -1.57 7.76 -0.22
C ASN A 146 -2.67 8.33 0.68
N TRP A 147 -3.94 8.22 0.26
CA TRP A 147 -5.10 8.65 1.04
C TRP A 147 -5.26 7.83 2.33
N LEU A 148 -5.23 6.49 2.24
CA LEU A 148 -5.31 5.59 3.40
C LEU A 148 -4.21 5.87 4.42
N TRP A 149 -2.99 6.18 3.93
CA TRP A 149 -1.90 6.55 4.82
C TRP A 149 -2.15 7.88 5.53
N ILE A 150 -2.59 8.91 4.81
CA ILE A 150 -2.92 10.22 5.39
C ILE A 150 -4.02 10.06 6.44
N LYS A 151 -5.09 9.33 6.13
CA LYS A 151 -6.18 9.04 7.07
C LYS A 151 -5.67 8.34 8.33
N SER A 152 -4.86 7.29 8.16
CA SER A 152 -4.28 6.55 9.29
C SER A 152 -3.38 7.42 10.18
N VAL A 153 -2.71 8.43 9.64
CA VAL A 153 -1.87 9.34 10.43
C VAL A 153 -2.73 10.35 11.22
N HIS A 154 -3.81 10.84 10.62
CA HIS A 154 -4.73 11.76 11.30
C HIS A 154 -5.45 11.09 12.47
N GLU A 155 -5.94 9.86 12.28
CA GLU A 155 -6.54 9.06 13.34
C GLU A 155 -5.57 8.83 14.49
N GLU A 156 -4.33 8.44 14.20
CA GLU A 156 -3.32 8.22 15.24
C GLU A 156 -2.97 9.50 16.01
N LYS A 157 -2.90 10.65 15.32
CA LYS A 157 -2.70 11.95 15.98
C LYS A 157 -3.88 12.32 16.87
N ARG A 158 -5.13 12.06 16.45
CA ARG A 158 -6.35 12.29 17.24
C ARG A 158 -6.36 11.41 18.49
N GLU A 159 -6.06 10.12 18.35
CA GLU A 159 -5.97 9.19 19.48
C GLU A 159 -4.90 9.61 20.51
N ARG A 160 -3.72 10.04 20.04
CA ARG A 160 -2.63 10.50 20.92
C ARG A 160 -3.01 11.79 21.66
N LYS A 161 -3.65 12.75 20.97
CA LYS A 161 -4.14 13.99 21.60
C LYS A 161 -5.21 13.69 22.65
N ALA A 162 -6.17 12.82 22.34
CA ALA A 162 -7.21 12.42 23.28
C ALA A 162 -6.64 11.74 24.54
N LYS A 163 -5.69 10.80 24.37
CA LYS A 163 -4.99 10.15 25.50
C LYS A 163 -4.16 11.13 26.34
N HIS A 164 -3.54 12.12 25.71
CA HIS A 164 -2.78 13.14 26.42
C HIS A 164 -3.69 14.06 27.23
N GLN A 165 -4.81 14.50 26.64
CA GLN A 165 -5.82 15.32 27.32
C GLN A 165 -6.48 14.59 28.49
N SER A 166 -6.83 13.31 28.33
CA SER A 166 -7.40 12.51 29.42
C SER A 166 -6.42 12.36 30.58
N LYS A 167 -5.13 12.12 30.28
CA LYS A 167 -4.08 12.02 31.30
C LYS A 167 -3.86 13.35 32.03
N ILE A 168 -3.87 14.48 31.33
CA ILE A 168 -3.79 15.81 31.96
C ILE A 168 -5.01 16.05 32.86
N LYS A 169 -6.23 15.75 32.40
CA LYS A 169 -7.46 15.91 33.20
C LYS A 169 -7.43 15.07 34.48
N GLU A 170 -6.90 13.85 34.41
CA GLU A 170 -6.71 12.99 35.59
C GLU A 170 -5.67 13.56 36.56
N LEU A 171 -4.53 14.04 36.05
CA LEU A 171 -3.48 14.66 36.89
C LEU A 171 -3.98 15.93 37.59
N LEU A 172 -4.75 16.77 36.90
CA LEU A 172 -5.36 17.96 37.49
C LEU A 172 -6.40 17.59 38.56
N ARG A 173 -7.22 16.56 38.32
CA ARG A 173 -8.16 16.03 39.32
C ARG A 173 -7.45 15.53 40.59
N ARG A 174 -6.30 14.88 40.47
CA ARG A 174 -5.50 14.42 41.62
C ARG A 174 -4.81 15.55 42.39
N LYS A 175 -4.44 16.64 41.70
CA LYS A 175 -3.78 17.81 42.32
C LYS A 175 -4.74 18.81 42.95
N THR A 176 -6.02 18.79 42.58
CA THR A 176 -7.03 19.65 43.21
C THR A 176 -7.28 19.10 44.61
N PRO A 177 -6.92 19.82 45.69
CA PRO A 177 -7.27 19.40 47.03
C PRO A 177 -8.78 19.24 47.08
N GLN A 178 -9.24 18.13 47.64
CA GLN A 178 -10.64 17.97 48.00
C GLN A 178 -10.91 19.00 49.10
N ASN A 179 -11.31 20.22 48.71
CA ASN A 179 -11.87 21.20 49.64
C ASN A 179 -13.12 20.53 50.21
N ASN A 180 -12.95 19.93 51.38
CA ASN A 180 -13.98 19.26 52.13
C ASN A 180 -14.88 20.37 52.70
N PRO A 181 -16.15 20.52 52.28
CA PRO A 181 -17.01 21.60 52.77
C PRO A 181 -17.49 21.40 54.22
N LEU A 182 -16.85 20.52 55.01
CA LEU A 182 -17.36 20.06 56.30
C LEU A 182 -16.62 20.64 57.52
N GLU A 183 -15.77 21.65 57.36
CA GLU A 183 -15.11 22.32 58.50
C GLU A 183 -15.72 23.68 58.90
N GLU A 184 -16.79 24.15 58.24
CA GLU A 184 -17.44 25.42 58.61
C GLU A 184 -18.58 25.31 59.64
N GLU A 185 -19.02 24.11 60.04
CA GLU A 185 -20.17 23.95 60.95
C GLU A 185 -19.87 24.09 62.46
N HIS A 186 -18.61 24.26 62.88
CA HIS A 186 -18.27 24.32 64.31
C HIS A 186 -18.12 25.72 64.92
N SER A 187 -18.49 26.81 64.23
CA SER A 187 -18.36 28.18 64.76
C SER A 187 -19.68 28.87 65.16
N GLY A 188 -20.82 28.16 65.14
CA GLY A 188 -22.14 28.80 65.18
C GLY A 188 -23.04 28.56 66.39
N ASN A 189 -22.58 28.01 67.52
CA ASN A 189 -23.44 27.84 68.70
C ASN A 189 -22.67 28.03 70.02
N GLN A 190 -22.34 29.30 70.32
CA GLN A 190 -22.11 29.79 71.67
C GLN A 190 -22.76 31.16 71.78
N GLU A 191 -24.09 31.21 71.92
CA GLU A 191 -24.78 32.35 72.54
C GLU A 191 -26.19 31.91 72.99
N SER A 192 -26.52 32.31 74.22
CA SER A 192 -27.75 32.12 75.02
C SER A 192 -28.05 30.73 75.60
#